data_AF-A0A0M2K074-F1
#
_entry.id   AF-A0A0M2K074-F1
#
_cell.length_a   1.000
_cell.length_b   1.000
_cell.length_c   1.000
_cell.angle_alpha   90.00
_cell.angle_beta   90.00
_cell.angle_gamma   90.00
#
_symmetry.space_group_name_H-M   'P 1'
#
loop_
_entity.id
_entity.type
_entity.pdbx_description
1 polymer ?
#
loop_
_entity_poly.entity_id
_entity_poly.type
_entity_poly.pdbx_seq_one_letter_code
_entity_poly.pdbx_strand_id
1 'polypeptide(L)'
;MNATSKPTGLQVGSTRPLSRAERRAQAARVTADDTPTTGTPAPAEPEPQDAEIPPAPAVTGGEEKAQPTEPVRLKARQRKVKSPFATQLHAGTLARLEWIKTRGYVITDTVDEAINRYLDDAGIPKPDRNDRMP
;
A
#
# COMPACT_ATOMS: atom_id res chain seq x y z
N MET A 1 -37.28 37.11 -44.30
CA MET A 1 -36.31 37.71 -43.37
C MET A 1 -36.12 36.71 -42.23
N ASN A 2 -34.98 36.02 -42.11
CA ASN A 2 -34.64 35.22 -40.93
C ASN A 2 -33.11 35.16 -40.80
N ALA A 3 -32.57 35.94 -39.87
CA ALA A 3 -31.14 36.03 -39.61
C ALA A 3 -30.69 34.84 -38.74
N THR A 4 -29.76 34.04 -39.25
CA THR A 4 -29.06 33.01 -38.48
C THR A 4 -27.97 33.69 -37.66
N SER A 5 -28.21 33.86 -36.36
CA SER A 5 -27.21 34.38 -35.40
C SER A 5 -26.09 33.35 -35.21
N LYS A 6 -24.86 33.69 -35.61
CA LYS A 6 -23.65 32.89 -35.32
C LYS A 6 -23.18 33.18 -33.89
N PRO A 7 -22.78 32.19 -33.10
CA PRO A 7 -22.20 32.44 -31.78
C PRO A 7 -20.80 33.04 -31.92
N THR A 8 -20.62 34.27 -31.41
CA THR A 8 -19.32 34.93 -31.27
C THR A 8 -18.69 34.48 -29.95
N GLY A 9 -17.72 33.57 -30.01
CA GLY A 9 -16.94 33.16 -28.85
C GLY A 9 -15.93 32.06 -29.20
N LEU A 10 -14.73 32.13 -28.62
CA LEU A 10 -13.71 31.08 -28.73
C LEU A 10 -14.23 29.83 -28.01
N GLN A 11 -14.49 28.73 -28.74
CA GLN A 11 -14.95 27.47 -28.15
C GLN A 11 -13.79 26.81 -27.40
N VAL A 12 -13.77 26.99 -26.09
CA VAL A 12 -12.85 26.27 -25.21
C VAL A 12 -13.42 24.85 -25.05
N GLY A 13 -12.70 23.86 -25.58
CA GLY A 13 -13.08 22.44 -25.46
C GLY A 13 -13.27 22.02 -24.00
N SER A 14 -14.18 21.08 -23.78
CA SER A 14 -14.50 20.52 -22.45
C SER A 14 -13.23 20.20 -21.64
N THR A 15 -13.08 20.85 -20.49
CA THR A 15 -12.00 20.60 -19.50
C THR A 15 -12.28 19.40 -18.60
N ARG A 16 -13.27 18.57 -18.94
CA ARG A 16 -13.58 17.37 -18.16
C ARG A 16 -12.44 16.36 -18.28
N PRO A 17 -11.88 15.87 -17.16
CA PRO A 17 -10.88 14.82 -17.20
C PRO A 17 -11.48 13.55 -17.80
N LEU A 18 -10.74 12.91 -18.73
CA LEU A 18 -11.12 11.65 -19.37
C LEU A 18 -11.39 10.58 -18.32
N SER A 19 -12.49 9.84 -18.51
CA SER A 19 -12.85 8.73 -17.64
C SER A 19 -11.85 7.57 -17.76
N ARG A 20 -11.80 6.71 -16.73
CA ARG A 20 -10.96 5.49 -16.76
C ARG A 20 -11.31 4.57 -17.93
N ALA A 21 -12.58 4.55 -18.34
CA ALA A 21 -13.07 3.76 -19.48
C ALA A 21 -12.50 4.29 -20.81
N GLU A 22 -12.54 5.61 -21.02
CA GLU A 22 -11.94 6.24 -22.22
C GLU A 22 -10.43 6.04 -22.29
N ARG A 23 -9.73 6.09 -21.15
CA ARG A 23 -8.29 5.85 -21.11
C ARG A 23 -7.93 4.43 -21.54
N ARG A 24 -8.76 3.43 -21.20
CA ARG A 24 -8.58 2.04 -21.68
C ARG A 24 -8.90 1.89 -23.16
N ALA A 25 -9.91 2.59 -23.67
CA ALA A 25 -10.25 2.59 -25.09
C ALA A 25 -9.14 3.22 -25.95
N GLN A 26 -8.45 4.26 -25.45
CA GLN A 26 -7.30 4.86 -26.14
C GLN A 26 -6.10 3.90 -26.18
N ALA A 27 -5.82 3.17 -25.09
CA ALA A 27 -4.76 2.16 -25.08
C ALA A 27 -5.03 1.01 -26.08
N ALA A 28 -6.30 0.65 -26.28
CA ALA A 28 -6.70 -0.35 -27.27
C ALA A 28 -6.60 0.12 -28.74
N ARG A 29 -6.42 1.43 -28.99
CA ARG A 29 -6.22 2.00 -30.34
C ARG A 29 -4.76 2.13 -30.74
N VAL A 30 -3.82 1.84 -29.84
CA VAL A 30 -2.39 1.83 -30.17
C VAL A 30 -2.09 0.48 -30.83
N THR A 31 -2.23 0.43 -32.15
CA THR A 31 -1.74 -0.68 -32.97
C THR A 31 -0.48 -0.24 -33.70
N ALA A 32 0.59 -0.97 -33.39
CA ALA A 32 1.80 -1.25 -34.14
C ALA A 32 1.97 -0.52 -35.49
N ASP A 33 2.91 0.43 -35.51
CA ASP A 33 3.77 0.64 -36.67
C ASP A 33 5.18 1.00 -36.15
N ASP A 34 5.83 -0.01 -35.55
CA ASP A 34 7.30 -0.10 -35.51
C ASP A 34 7.70 -1.54 -35.10
N THR A 35 7.94 -2.39 -36.10
CA THR A 35 8.75 -3.61 -35.95
C THR A 35 9.59 -3.77 -37.21
N PRO A 36 10.87 -4.16 -37.05
CA PRO A 36 11.22 -5.54 -37.36
C PRO A 36 12.10 -6.16 -36.24
N THR A 37 11.68 -7.28 -35.65
CA THR A 37 12.09 -8.67 -36.00
C THR A 37 13.52 -9.04 -35.62
N THR A 38 13.65 -9.80 -34.54
CA THR A 38 14.50 -11.01 -34.37
C THR A 38 14.03 -11.64 -33.05
N GLY A 39 13.53 -12.87 -32.93
CA GLY A 39 14.02 -14.14 -33.47
C GLY A 39 14.56 -15.01 -32.32
N THR A 40 13.67 -15.51 -31.44
CA THR A 40 13.84 -16.63 -30.47
C THR A 40 14.23 -17.92 -31.23
N PRO A 41 14.90 -18.99 -30.70
CA PRO A 41 14.93 -19.50 -29.32
C PRO A 41 16.30 -19.96 -28.74
N ALA A 42 16.31 -20.21 -27.43
CA ALA A 42 17.27 -21.07 -26.72
C ALA A 42 17.12 -22.55 -27.15
N PRO A 43 18.20 -23.35 -27.06
CA PRO A 43 18.07 -24.65 -26.40
C PRO A 43 19.14 -24.92 -25.33
N ALA A 44 18.68 -25.56 -24.26
CA ALA A 44 19.47 -26.20 -23.21
C ALA A 44 20.03 -27.55 -23.67
N GLU A 45 21.21 -27.95 -23.15
CA GLU A 45 21.71 -29.34 -23.11
C GLU A 45 22.98 -29.43 -22.19
N PRO A 46 23.45 -30.61 -21.74
CA PRO A 46 22.96 -31.41 -20.60
C PRO A 46 24.04 -31.74 -19.52
N GLU A 47 23.63 -32.29 -18.37
CA GLU A 47 24.46 -32.96 -17.35
C GLU A 47 25.22 -34.18 -17.92
N PRO A 48 26.33 -34.64 -17.30
CA PRO A 48 26.25 -35.94 -16.60
C PRO A 48 27.26 -36.23 -15.44
N GLN A 49 26.92 -37.25 -14.64
CA GLN A 49 27.78 -38.21 -13.87
C GLN A 49 28.38 -37.73 -12.52
N ASP A 50 28.47 -38.51 -11.43
CA ASP A 50 28.20 -39.92 -11.15
C ASP A 50 28.18 -40.17 -9.62
N ALA A 51 27.55 -41.27 -9.20
CA ALA A 51 27.62 -42.02 -7.94
C ALA A 51 27.96 -41.32 -6.59
N GLU A 52 27.03 -41.35 -5.62
CA GLU A 52 27.13 -42.27 -4.45
C GLU A 52 25.82 -42.26 -3.64
N ILE A 53 25.16 -43.42 -3.56
CA ILE A 53 23.96 -43.65 -2.74
C ILE A 53 24.40 -44.35 -1.44
N PRO A 54 24.18 -43.78 -0.24
CA PRO A 54 24.17 -44.58 0.97
C PRO A 54 22.76 -45.18 1.21
N PRO A 55 22.68 -46.43 1.72
CA PRO A 55 21.41 -47.15 1.85
C PRO A 55 20.53 -46.58 2.96
N ALA A 56 19.22 -46.65 2.72
CA ALA A 56 18.16 -46.19 3.62
C ALA A 56 18.10 -46.98 4.95
N PRO A 57 17.65 -46.35 6.06
CA PRO A 57 16.97 -47.08 7.12
C PRO A 57 15.47 -47.10 6.89
N ALA A 58 14.91 -48.26 7.24
CA ALA A 58 13.54 -48.69 7.10
C ALA A 58 12.46 -47.72 7.61
N VAL A 59 11.33 -47.81 6.94
CA VAL A 59 10.03 -47.27 7.31
C VAL A 59 9.60 -47.88 8.65
N THR A 60 9.44 -47.06 9.69
CA THR A 60 8.51 -47.35 10.78
C THR A 60 7.34 -46.38 10.65
N GLY A 61 6.20 -46.94 10.26
CA GLY A 61 4.94 -46.23 10.12
C GLY A 61 4.51 -45.62 11.45
N GLY A 62 4.24 -44.33 11.41
CA GLY A 62 3.37 -43.65 12.35
C GLY A 62 2.26 -43.01 11.52
N GLU A 63 1.09 -43.63 11.51
CA GLU A 63 -0.15 -43.00 11.07
C GLU A 63 -0.43 -41.81 12.00
N GLU A 64 0.09 -40.64 11.67
CA GLU A 64 -0.41 -39.40 12.25
C GLU A 64 -1.47 -38.85 11.31
N LYS A 65 -2.73 -39.13 11.68
CA LYS A 65 -3.94 -38.54 11.11
C LYS A 65 -3.65 -37.11 10.66
N ALA A 66 -3.74 -36.89 9.34
CA ALA A 66 -3.90 -35.58 8.77
C ALA A 66 -5.17 -34.94 9.37
N GLN A 67 -5.01 -34.22 10.48
CA GLN A 67 -6.01 -33.28 10.92
C GLN A 67 -6.14 -32.25 9.82
N PRO A 68 -7.36 -31.92 9.36
CA PRO A 68 -7.54 -30.81 8.46
C PRO A 68 -6.96 -29.58 9.16
N THR A 69 -5.92 -28.99 8.59
CA THR A 69 -5.39 -27.70 9.02
C THR A 69 -6.54 -26.70 8.94
N GLU A 70 -7.18 -26.43 10.07
CA GLU A 70 -8.15 -25.36 10.15
C GLU A 70 -7.45 -24.08 9.65
N PRO A 71 -8.08 -23.31 8.75
CA PRO A 71 -7.47 -22.11 8.24
C PRO A 71 -7.10 -21.23 9.44
N VAL A 72 -5.82 -20.90 9.58
CA VAL A 72 -5.31 -19.95 10.57
C VAL A 72 -6.12 -18.67 10.40
N ARG A 73 -7.14 -18.49 11.25
CA ARG A 73 -7.96 -17.29 11.28
C ARG A 73 -7.10 -16.18 11.85
N LEU A 74 -6.34 -15.55 10.95
CA LEU A 74 -5.62 -14.32 11.25
C LEU A 74 -6.64 -13.32 11.79
N LYS A 75 -6.48 -12.96 13.07
CA LYS A 75 -7.36 -11.99 13.73
C LYS A 75 -7.43 -10.76 12.83
N ALA A 76 -8.65 -10.36 12.47
CA ALA A 76 -8.87 -9.18 11.66
C ALA A 76 -8.09 -8.01 12.29
N ARG A 77 -7.34 -7.27 11.45
CA ARG A 77 -6.57 -6.10 11.86
C ARG A 77 -7.52 -5.13 12.56
N GLN A 78 -7.53 -5.16 13.89
CA GLN A 78 -8.22 -4.20 14.74
C GLN A 78 -7.52 -2.86 14.52
N ARG A 79 -8.02 -2.06 13.58
CA ARG A 79 -7.63 -0.66 13.44
C ARG A 79 -8.15 0.04 14.68
N LYS A 80 -7.30 0.20 15.70
CA LYS A 80 -7.65 1.00 16.87
C LYS A 80 -8.05 2.38 16.36
N VAL A 81 -9.31 2.75 16.60
CA VAL A 81 -9.87 4.00 16.09
C VAL A 81 -9.19 5.14 16.86
N LYS A 82 -8.40 5.95 16.15
CA LYS A 82 -7.81 7.16 16.73
C LYS A 82 -8.88 8.26 16.77
N SER A 83 -9.08 8.87 17.93
CA SER A 83 -9.95 10.04 18.07
C SER A 83 -9.22 11.30 17.59
N PRO A 84 -9.89 12.22 16.87
CA PRO A 84 -9.27 13.48 16.45
C PRO A 84 -8.95 14.35 17.67
N PHE A 85 -7.76 14.96 17.67
CA PHE A 85 -7.31 15.89 18.70
C PHE A 85 -7.11 17.29 18.10
N ALA A 86 -8.08 18.19 18.34
CA ALA A 86 -8.08 19.53 17.78
C ALA A 86 -7.58 20.54 18.83
N THR A 87 -6.29 20.88 18.77
CA THR A 87 -5.67 21.90 19.64
C THR A 87 -5.02 23.01 18.83
N GLN A 88 -5.06 24.23 19.36
CA GLN A 88 -4.36 25.37 18.79
C GLN A 88 -2.88 25.33 19.20
N LEU A 89 -1.99 25.60 18.25
CA LEU A 89 -0.54 25.62 18.46
C LEU A 89 0.03 26.99 18.09
N HIS A 90 1.08 27.41 18.80
CA HIS A 90 1.82 28.60 18.44
C HIS A 90 2.54 28.44 17.08
N ALA A 91 2.71 29.55 16.37
CA ALA A 91 3.37 29.58 15.06
C ALA A 91 4.79 28.98 15.09
N GLY A 92 5.56 29.23 16.15
CA GLY A 92 6.89 28.63 16.31
C GLY A 92 6.86 27.11 16.43
N THR A 93 5.85 26.55 17.10
CA THR A 93 5.67 25.10 17.21
C THR A 93 5.26 24.51 15.87
N LEU A 94 4.35 25.16 15.13
CA LEU A 94 3.96 24.74 13.79
C LEU A 94 5.15 24.69 12.83
N ALA A 95 6.01 25.73 12.84
CA ALA A 95 7.22 25.75 12.03
C ALA A 95 8.16 24.57 12.33
N ARG A 96 8.29 24.18 13.60
CA ARG A 96 9.07 22.99 14.00
C ARG A 96 8.44 21.69 13.49
N LEU A 97 7.12 21.56 13.57
CA LEU A 97 6.38 20.40 13.05
C LEU A 97 6.50 20.29 11.52
N GLU A 98 6.47 21.41 10.81
CA GLU A 98 6.70 21.44 9.36
C GLU A 98 8.14 21.06 9.02
N TRP A 99 9.12 21.53 9.79
CA TRP A 99 10.52 21.20 9.57
C TRP A 99 10.84 19.71 9.79
N ILE A 100 10.23 19.04 10.78
CA ILE A 100 10.39 17.59 10.92
C ILE A 100 9.65 16.83 9.82
N LYS A 101 8.52 17.37 9.33
CA LYS A 101 7.79 16.75 8.21
C LYS A 101 8.64 16.69 6.95
N THR A 102 9.45 17.71 6.65
CA THR A 102 10.38 17.67 5.50
C THR A 102 11.48 16.62 5.63
N ARG A 103 11.73 16.13 6.85
CA ARG A 103 12.69 15.06 7.14
C ARG A 103 12.08 13.65 7.15
N GLY A 104 10.80 13.54 6.78
CA GLY A 104 10.09 12.25 6.68
C GLY A 104 9.38 11.81 7.96
N TYR A 105 9.35 12.65 9.01
CA TYR A 105 8.58 12.34 10.21
C TYR A 105 7.08 12.53 9.97
N VAL A 106 6.27 11.62 10.52
CA VAL A 106 4.80 11.71 10.48
C VAL A 106 4.33 12.53 11.66
N ILE A 107 3.78 13.73 11.41
CA ILE A 107 3.34 14.66 12.46
C ILE A 107 2.40 13.98 13.46
N THR A 108 1.44 13.18 12.98
CA THR A 108 0.49 12.48 13.86
C THR A 108 1.20 11.57 14.85
N ASP A 109 2.19 10.80 14.42
CA ASP A 109 2.89 9.85 15.29
C ASP A 109 3.87 10.60 16.21
N THR A 110 4.55 11.64 15.71
CA THR A 110 5.43 12.46 16.55
C THR A 110 4.66 13.21 17.64
N VAL A 111 3.48 13.76 17.33
CA VAL A 111 2.65 14.46 18.32
C VAL A 111 2.11 13.47 19.35
N ASP A 112 1.63 12.30 18.92
CA ASP A 112 1.16 11.25 19.82
C ASP A 112 2.28 10.77 20.76
N GLU A 113 3.47 10.49 20.24
CA GLU A 113 4.63 10.09 21.04
C GLU A 113 5.09 11.19 21.99
N ALA A 114 5.17 12.44 21.53
CA ALA A 114 5.58 13.56 22.37
C ALA A 114 4.58 13.82 23.52
N ILE A 115 3.28 13.70 23.26
CA ILE A 115 2.25 13.82 24.30
C ILE A 115 2.39 12.67 25.30
N ASN A 116 2.46 11.42 24.83
CA ASN A 116 2.58 10.27 25.74
C ASN A 116 3.85 10.33 26.60
N ARG A 117 4.98 10.77 26.03
CA ARG A 117 6.21 10.97 26.79
C ARG A 117 6.06 12.06 27.85
N TYR A 118 5.43 13.19 27.51
CA TYR A 118 5.14 14.24 28.48
C TYR A 118 4.25 13.75 29.62
N LEU A 119 3.21 12.96 29.32
CA LEU A 119 2.32 12.37 30.32
C LEU A 119 3.04 11.34 31.20
N ASP A 120 3.88 10.50 30.60
CA ASP A 120 4.72 9.52 31.31
C ASP A 120 5.70 10.23 32.26
N ASP A 121 6.37 11.28 31.80
CA ASP A 121 7.30 12.11 32.60
C ASP A 121 6.56 12.85 33.74
N ALA A 122 5.28 13.19 33.53
CA ALA A 122 4.40 13.75 34.56
C ALA A 122 3.83 12.70 35.54
N GLY A 123 4.12 11.42 35.34
CA GLY A 123 3.63 10.32 36.18
C GLY A 123 2.13 10.02 36.02
N ILE A 124 1.52 10.44 34.91
CA ILE A 124 0.10 10.18 34.65
C ILE A 124 -0.08 8.68 34.34
N PRO A 125 -0.99 7.98 35.05
CA PRO A 125 -1.19 6.54 34.83
C PRO A 125 -1.61 6.21 33.41
N LYS A 126 -1.18 5.05 32.92
CA LYS A 126 -1.59 4.52 31.62
C LYS A 126 -3.01 3.95 31.69
N PRO A 127 -3.80 4.09 30.62
CA PRO A 127 -5.13 3.49 30.56
C PRO A 127 -5.04 1.96 30.62
N ASP A 128 -6.05 1.33 31.24
CA ASP A 128 -6.22 -0.13 31.24
C ASP A 128 -6.43 -0.66 29.81
N ARG A 129 -6.42 -1.99 29.64
CA ARG A 129 -6.69 -2.72 28.40
C ARG A 129 -8.02 -2.32 27.73
N ASN A 130 -8.95 -1.74 28.48
CA ASN A 130 -10.23 -1.22 28.02
C ASN A 130 -10.23 0.29 27.70
N ASP A 131 -9.05 0.92 27.60
CA ASP A 131 -8.88 2.36 27.35
C ASP A 131 -9.54 3.26 28.41
N ARG A 132 -9.71 2.77 29.63
CA ARG A 132 -10.21 3.54 30.78
C ARG A 132 -9.05 3.97 31.68
N MET A 133 -9.08 5.24 32.10
CA MET A 133 -8.21 5.74 33.15
C MET A 133 -8.56 5.06 34.49
N PRO A 134 -7.57 4.81 35.36
CA PRO A 134 -7.80 4.28 36.71
C PRO A 134 -8.59 5.25 37.59
#